data_AF-A0A8C9TQB1-F1
#
_entry.id   AF-A0A8C9TQB1-F1
#
_cell.length_a   1.000
_cell.length_b   1.000
_cell.length_c   1.000
_cell.angle_alpha   90.00
_cell.angle_beta   90.00
_cell.angle_gamma   90.00
#
_symmetry.space_group_name_H-M   'P 1'
#
loop_
_entity.id
_entity.type
_entity.pdbx_description
1 polymer ?
#
loop_
_entity_poly.entity_id
_entity_poly.type
_entity_poly.pdbx_seq_one_letter_code
_entity_poly.pdbx_strand_id
1 'polypeptide(L)'
;NKALLEEAACARLTALCFREEVVHVLAFDVAEEDLRVPSDSGCAQRLCFHDGYTDPLGWNDSPPLTVLQFSPGEIHALLSRSEHPKPVTLVIDSLSWVLRHHPPAVVCQCLQELRRGGAVRSIVALLHSDLHQQGIVGSLCHLATAIVTVAPALRGHHTVAKTTRRTRSGRVTQEEECFIIKEDLTVTVQKQTHHPGQRDTEQEEPQADPAAHLTFNLRLSEAEKEAKDKLSLPFVFSQEKKSALLQPRPGAGQIIYEPDANDDFDQEDPDDDLDV
;
A
#
# COMPACT_ATOMS: atom_id res chain seq x y z
N ASN A 1 18.93 -2.82 -3.04
CA ASN A 1 17.52 -2.90 -2.62
C ASN A 1 17.22 -4.23 -1.92
N LYS A 2 17.61 -5.40 -2.47
CA LYS A 2 17.43 -6.72 -1.84
C LYS A 2 17.84 -6.79 -0.36
N ALA A 3 19.09 -6.46 -0.02
CA ALA A 3 19.57 -6.49 1.37
C ALA A 3 18.73 -5.65 2.35
N LEU A 4 18.25 -4.47 1.93
CA LEU A 4 17.40 -3.62 2.76
C LEU A 4 16.00 -4.25 2.99
N LEU A 5 15.46 -4.92 1.98
CA LEU A 5 14.19 -5.64 2.10
C LEU A 5 14.32 -6.86 3.03
N GLU A 6 15.44 -7.58 2.95
CA GLU A 6 15.75 -8.70 3.84
C GLU A 6 15.92 -8.24 5.29
N GLU A 7 16.67 -7.14 5.53
CA GLU A 7 16.80 -6.55 6.86
C GLU A 7 15.45 -6.09 7.41
N ALA A 8 14.61 -5.48 6.59
CA ALA A 8 13.26 -5.07 6.98
C ALA A 8 12.35 -6.28 7.30
N ALA A 9 12.47 -7.37 6.54
CA ALA A 9 11.75 -8.62 6.81
C ALA A 9 12.21 -9.26 8.13
N CYS A 10 13.53 -9.32 8.38
CA CYS A 10 14.09 -9.81 9.64
C CYS A 10 13.63 -8.96 10.82
N ALA A 11 13.67 -7.63 10.70
CA ALA A 11 13.16 -6.73 11.73
C ALA A 11 11.67 -6.93 12.01
N ARG A 12 10.86 -7.22 10.98
CA ARG A 12 9.45 -7.54 11.14
C ARG A 12 9.23 -8.88 11.87
N LEU A 13 10.01 -9.91 11.54
CA LEU A 13 9.95 -11.20 12.21
C LEU A 13 10.32 -11.07 13.70
N THR A 14 11.38 -10.35 14.00
CA THR A 14 11.78 -9.99 15.36
C THR A 14 10.64 -9.31 16.12
N ALA A 15 9.98 -8.31 15.50
CA ALA A 15 8.85 -7.63 16.11
C ALA A 15 7.63 -8.54 16.34
N LEU A 16 7.35 -9.50 15.45
CA LEU A 16 6.27 -10.48 15.64
C LEU A 16 6.58 -11.45 16.79
N CYS A 17 7.85 -11.88 16.91
CA CYS A 17 8.30 -12.70 18.03
C CYS A 17 8.09 -12.03 19.39
N PHE A 18 8.34 -10.72 19.50
CA PHE A 18 8.09 -9.96 20.73
C PHE A 18 6.59 -9.83 21.07
N ARG A 19 5.68 -10.02 20.11
CA ARG A 19 4.22 -9.92 20.31
C ARG A 19 3.57 -11.26 20.68
N GLU A 20 4.38 -12.29 20.93
CA GLU A 20 3.93 -13.63 21.32
C GLU A 20 3.02 -14.33 20.31
N GLU A 21 3.13 -13.95 19.03
CA GLU A 21 2.39 -14.59 17.94
C GLU A 21 3.16 -15.83 17.45
N VAL A 22 2.42 -16.89 17.08
CA VAL A 22 3.00 -18.03 16.35
C VAL A 22 3.18 -17.61 14.90
N VAL A 23 4.40 -17.77 14.39
CA VAL A 23 4.79 -17.33 13.06
C VAL A 23 5.32 -18.52 12.27
N HIS A 24 4.74 -18.77 11.10
CA HIS A 24 5.29 -19.73 10.14
C HIS A 24 5.98 -18.98 9.02
N VAL A 25 7.23 -19.35 8.72
CA VAL A 25 8.00 -18.74 7.63
C VAL A 25 8.17 -19.76 6.53
N LEU A 26 7.67 -19.45 5.33
CA LEU A 26 8.01 -20.17 4.10
C LEU A 26 9.27 -19.52 3.54
N ALA A 27 10.37 -20.25 3.55
CA ALA A 27 11.70 -19.77 3.15
C ALA A 27 12.06 -20.30 1.76
N PHE A 28 11.98 -19.45 0.73
CA PHE A 28 12.26 -19.80 -0.66
C PHE A 28 13.50 -19.09 -1.23
N ASP A 29 13.95 -17.98 -0.65
CA ASP A 29 15.07 -17.16 -1.15
C ASP A 29 16.21 -17.03 -0.13
N VAL A 30 15.94 -17.24 1.16
CA VAL A 30 16.93 -17.16 2.24
C VAL A 30 16.93 -18.44 3.07
N ALA A 31 18.10 -18.98 3.41
CA ALA A 31 18.22 -20.14 4.30
C ALA A 31 17.89 -19.77 5.75
N GLU A 32 17.43 -20.74 6.55
CA GLU A 32 17.12 -20.51 7.98
C GLU A 32 18.32 -19.95 8.76
N GLU A 33 19.54 -20.40 8.44
CA GLU A 33 20.79 -19.96 9.07
C GLU A 33 21.17 -18.50 8.77
N ASP A 34 20.74 -17.98 7.62
CA ASP A 34 21.00 -16.60 7.21
C ASP A 34 19.98 -15.62 7.81
N LEU A 35 18.86 -16.13 8.31
CA LEU A 35 17.84 -15.33 8.95
C LEU A 35 18.30 -14.94 10.36
N ARG A 36 18.58 -13.65 10.52
CA ARG A 36 19.08 -13.05 11.76
C ARG A 36 17.99 -12.92 12.83
N VAL A 37 17.28 -13.98 13.18
CA VAL A 37 16.24 -13.92 14.21
C VAL A 37 16.88 -13.98 15.60
N PRO A 38 16.39 -13.20 16.60
CA PRO A 38 16.87 -13.32 17.97
C PRO A 38 16.74 -14.74 18.48
N SER A 39 17.83 -15.33 18.94
CA SER A 39 17.88 -16.71 19.47
C SER A 39 17.25 -16.87 20.86
N ASP A 40 16.41 -15.91 21.30
CA ASP A 40 15.70 -16.00 22.57
C ASP A 40 14.81 -17.26 22.58
N SER A 41 14.93 -18.05 23.64
CA SER A 41 14.30 -19.38 23.75
C SER A 41 12.77 -19.37 23.57
N GLY A 42 12.11 -18.25 23.90
CA GLY A 42 10.68 -18.05 23.68
C GLY A 42 10.29 -17.68 22.24
N CYS A 43 11.17 -17.02 21.48
CA CYS A 43 10.95 -16.73 20.05
C CYS A 43 11.12 -17.99 19.21
N ALA A 44 12.18 -18.77 19.48
CA ALA A 44 12.46 -20.02 18.77
C ALA A 44 11.33 -21.05 18.86
N GLN A 45 10.60 -21.12 19.99
CA GLN A 45 9.45 -22.03 20.15
C GLN A 45 8.20 -21.60 19.38
N ARG A 46 8.10 -20.33 18.98
CA ARG A 46 6.93 -19.77 18.30
C ARG A 46 7.14 -19.56 16.80
N LEU A 47 8.37 -19.70 16.36
CA LEU A 47 8.78 -19.52 14.97
C LEU A 47 8.98 -20.89 14.33
N CYS A 48 8.11 -21.23 13.37
CA CYS A 48 8.21 -22.47 12.62
C CYS A 48 8.74 -22.15 11.21
N PHE A 49 9.97 -22.55 10.95
CA PHE A 49 10.57 -22.46 9.62
C PHE A 49 10.18 -23.66 8.76
N HIS A 50 9.86 -23.37 7.50
CA HIS A 50 9.59 -24.36 6.47
C HIS A 50 10.55 -24.12 5.32
N ASP A 51 11.51 -25.03 5.18
CA ASP A 51 12.58 -24.95 4.19
C ASP A 51 12.05 -25.27 2.79
N GLY A 52 11.93 -24.24 1.95
CA GLY A 52 11.76 -24.34 0.51
C GLY A 52 12.97 -23.81 -0.26
N TYR A 53 14.11 -23.58 0.40
CA TYR A 53 15.33 -23.02 -0.16
C TYR A 53 16.34 -24.09 -0.57
N THR A 54 16.52 -25.13 0.25
CA THR A 54 17.50 -26.20 -0.01
C THR A 54 17.11 -27.03 -1.23
N ASP A 55 15.81 -27.30 -1.39
CA ASP A 55 15.28 -28.08 -2.51
C ASP A 55 13.93 -27.54 -3.03
N PRO A 56 13.92 -26.32 -3.62
CA PRO A 56 12.69 -25.63 -4.03
C PRO A 56 11.89 -26.41 -5.09
N LEU A 57 12.56 -27.26 -5.87
CA LEU A 57 11.99 -28.01 -6.99
C LEU A 57 11.79 -29.50 -6.70
N GLY A 58 12.18 -29.98 -5.52
CA GLY A 58 12.01 -31.37 -5.13
C GLY A 58 12.87 -32.35 -5.93
N TRP A 59 14.12 -32.01 -6.18
CA TRP A 59 15.07 -32.89 -6.86
C TRP A 59 15.58 -34.02 -5.96
N ASN A 60 15.43 -33.89 -4.65
CA ASN A 60 15.75 -34.93 -3.68
C ASN A 60 14.49 -35.74 -3.32
N ASP A 61 14.64 -36.97 -2.84
CA ASP A 61 13.54 -37.93 -2.64
C ASP A 61 12.54 -37.57 -1.51
N SER A 62 12.71 -36.43 -0.82
CA SER A 62 11.82 -36.00 0.27
C SER A 62 11.94 -34.49 0.60
N PRO A 63 11.51 -33.57 -0.27
CA PRO A 63 11.54 -32.15 0.06
C PRO A 63 10.47 -31.83 1.13
N PRO A 64 10.82 -31.08 2.19
CA PRO A 64 9.86 -30.69 3.22
C PRO A 64 8.82 -29.67 2.71
N LEU A 65 9.21 -28.81 1.78
CA LEU A 65 8.35 -27.85 1.09
C LEU A 65 8.92 -27.61 -0.31
N THR A 66 8.11 -27.71 -1.35
CA THR A 66 8.49 -27.27 -2.71
C THR A 66 7.67 -26.08 -3.14
N VAL A 67 8.22 -25.26 -4.03
CA VAL A 67 7.45 -24.13 -4.58
C VAL A 67 6.22 -24.62 -5.33
N LEU A 68 6.29 -25.78 -5.99
CA LEU A 68 5.20 -26.39 -6.75
C LEU A 68 4.00 -26.82 -5.88
N GLN A 69 4.23 -27.00 -4.58
CA GLN A 69 3.20 -27.31 -3.59
C GLN A 69 2.57 -26.05 -2.99
N PHE A 70 2.80 -24.87 -3.57
CA PHE A 70 2.17 -23.62 -3.12
C PHE A 70 0.66 -23.63 -3.41
N SER A 71 -0.08 -24.34 -2.55
CA SER A 71 -1.53 -24.47 -2.60
C SER A 71 -2.12 -24.32 -1.20
N PRO A 72 -3.39 -23.91 -1.07
CA PRO A 72 -4.03 -23.75 0.22
C PRO A 72 -4.04 -25.04 1.04
N GLY A 73 -4.31 -26.18 0.40
CA GLY A 73 -4.36 -27.49 1.08
C GLY A 73 -3.02 -27.90 1.69
N GLU A 74 -1.94 -27.80 0.91
CA GLU A 74 -0.59 -28.16 1.37
C GLU A 74 -0.11 -27.20 2.47
N ILE A 75 -0.33 -25.89 2.29
CA ILE A 75 0.02 -24.90 3.31
C ILE A 75 -0.82 -25.14 4.58
N HIS A 76 -2.12 -25.44 4.47
CA HIS A 76 -2.92 -25.79 5.64
C HIS A 76 -2.40 -27.06 6.35
N ALA A 77 -2.02 -28.09 5.60
CA ALA A 77 -1.42 -29.31 6.16
C ALA A 77 -0.12 -28.98 6.91
N LEU A 78 0.73 -28.15 6.31
CA LEU A 78 1.99 -27.66 6.90
C LEU A 78 1.75 -26.89 8.21
N LEU A 79 0.76 -26.00 8.23
CA LEU A 79 0.38 -25.24 9.42
C LEU A 79 -0.20 -26.14 10.52
N SER A 80 -1.00 -27.15 10.15
CA SER A 80 -1.66 -28.07 11.10
C SER A 80 -0.70 -29.00 11.85
N ARG A 81 0.54 -29.14 11.37
CA ARG A 81 1.60 -29.89 12.09
C ARG A 81 2.06 -29.18 13.35
N SER A 82 1.81 -27.88 13.47
CA SER A 82 2.06 -27.15 14.71
C SER A 82 0.84 -27.22 15.61
N GLU A 83 1.00 -27.73 16.84
CA GLU A 83 -0.08 -27.92 17.81
C GLU A 83 -0.54 -26.59 18.44
N HIS A 84 -1.00 -25.65 17.61
CA HIS A 84 -1.41 -24.33 18.06
C HIS A 84 -2.91 -24.08 17.82
N PRO A 85 -3.71 -23.85 18.88
CA PRO A 85 -5.16 -23.68 18.75
C PRO A 85 -5.59 -22.31 18.21
N LYS A 86 -4.65 -21.40 17.94
CA LYS A 86 -4.92 -20.02 17.53
C LYS A 86 -4.52 -19.79 16.07
N PRO A 87 -5.21 -18.88 15.35
CA PRO A 87 -4.81 -18.48 14.01
C PRO A 87 -3.38 -17.91 13.98
N VAL A 88 -2.57 -18.37 13.03
CA VAL A 88 -1.13 -18.07 12.95
C VAL A 88 -0.82 -16.93 11.98
N THR A 89 0.35 -16.31 12.11
CA THR A 89 0.86 -15.36 11.12
C THR A 89 1.75 -16.10 10.13
N LEU A 90 1.41 -16.05 8.85
CA LEU A 90 2.21 -16.65 7.77
C LEU A 90 3.14 -15.58 7.18
N VAL A 91 4.42 -15.90 7.06
CA VAL A 91 5.44 -15.07 6.42
C VAL A 91 5.96 -15.80 5.20
N ILE A 92 6.00 -15.11 4.07
CA ILE A 92 6.56 -15.61 2.81
C ILE A 92 7.74 -14.72 2.47
N ASP A 93 8.95 -15.27 2.54
CA ASP A 93 10.19 -14.51 2.35
C ASP A 93 10.37 -13.99 0.91
N SER A 94 9.82 -14.68 -0.08
CA SER A 94 9.89 -14.29 -1.49
C SER A 94 8.67 -14.77 -2.26
N LEU A 95 7.65 -13.91 -2.33
CA LEU A 95 6.51 -14.11 -3.21
C LEU A 95 6.93 -14.06 -4.69
N SER A 96 8.03 -13.37 -4.99
CA SER A 96 8.61 -13.34 -6.33
C SER A 96 9.04 -14.73 -6.81
N TRP A 97 9.55 -15.58 -5.92
CA TRP A 97 9.89 -16.95 -6.27
C TRP A 97 8.65 -17.79 -6.58
N VAL A 98 7.58 -17.62 -5.79
CA VAL A 98 6.30 -18.30 -6.03
C VAL A 98 5.69 -17.90 -7.37
N LEU A 99 5.65 -16.60 -7.68
CA LEU A 99 5.14 -16.04 -8.94
C LEU A 99 5.93 -16.49 -10.17
N ARG A 100 7.19 -16.90 -10.01
CA ARG A 100 7.98 -17.47 -11.10
C ARG A 100 7.47 -18.85 -11.52
N HIS A 101 6.88 -19.61 -10.59
CA HIS A 101 6.47 -21.00 -10.79
C HIS A 101 4.95 -21.17 -10.89
N HIS A 102 4.17 -20.18 -10.48
CA HIS A 102 2.70 -20.21 -10.49
C HIS A 102 2.13 -19.02 -11.25
N PRO A 103 1.03 -19.20 -12.00
CA PRO A 103 0.32 -18.08 -12.60
C PRO A 103 -0.14 -17.08 -11.52
N PRO A 104 -0.06 -15.76 -11.77
CA PRO A 104 -0.45 -14.74 -10.78
C PRO A 104 -1.87 -14.92 -10.23
N ALA A 105 -2.81 -15.35 -11.06
CA ALA A 105 -4.19 -15.63 -10.65
C ALA A 105 -4.27 -16.74 -9.58
N VAL A 106 -3.49 -17.81 -9.74
CA VAL A 106 -3.42 -18.93 -8.79
C VAL A 106 -2.83 -18.47 -7.46
N VAL A 107 -1.77 -17.66 -7.51
CA VAL A 107 -1.16 -17.08 -6.30
C VAL A 107 -2.16 -16.20 -5.56
N CYS A 108 -2.85 -15.30 -6.25
CA CYS A 108 -3.88 -14.45 -5.65
C CYS A 108 -5.03 -15.27 -5.03
N GLN A 109 -5.52 -16.30 -5.73
CA GLN A 109 -6.56 -17.20 -5.22
C GLN A 109 -6.08 -17.93 -3.96
N CYS A 110 -4.86 -18.49 -3.99
CA CYS A 110 -4.27 -19.17 -2.85
C CYS A 110 -4.18 -18.27 -1.62
N LEU A 111 -3.66 -17.05 -1.78
CA LEU A 111 -3.57 -16.06 -0.69
C LEU A 111 -4.95 -15.66 -0.14
N GLN A 112 -5.96 -15.55 -1.00
CA GLN A 112 -7.34 -15.27 -0.58
C GLN A 112 -7.96 -16.43 0.20
N GLU A 113 -7.76 -17.66 -0.27
CA GLU A 113 -8.30 -18.87 0.37
C GLU A 113 -7.66 -19.09 1.74
N LEU A 114 -6.34 -18.95 1.86
CA LEU A 114 -5.64 -19.04 3.14
C LEU A 114 -6.17 -18.03 4.17
N ARG A 115 -6.45 -16.81 3.73
CA ARG A 115 -7.05 -15.77 4.59
C ARG A 115 -8.48 -16.10 5.00
N ARG A 116 -9.25 -16.76 4.13
CA ARG A 116 -10.65 -17.15 4.39
C ARG A 116 -10.76 -18.41 5.25
N GLY A 117 -9.79 -19.32 5.16
CA GLY A 117 -9.78 -20.61 5.87
C GLY A 117 -9.63 -20.53 7.39
N GLY A 118 -9.48 -19.33 7.97
CA GLY A 118 -9.50 -19.10 9.41
C GLY A 118 -8.25 -19.56 10.18
N ALA A 119 -7.44 -20.46 9.60
CA ALA A 119 -6.18 -20.91 10.19
C ALA A 119 -5.09 -19.81 10.16
N VAL A 120 -5.13 -18.90 9.17
CA VAL A 120 -4.14 -17.83 9.01
C VAL A 120 -4.77 -16.49 9.40
N ARG A 121 -4.21 -15.85 10.43
CA ARG A 121 -4.61 -14.51 10.89
C ARG A 121 -4.17 -13.42 9.94
N SER A 122 -2.91 -13.48 9.53
CA SER A 122 -2.28 -12.47 8.69
C SER A 122 -1.20 -13.11 7.82
N ILE A 123 -1.04 -12.56 6.61
CA ILE A 123 0.00 -12.98 5.68
C ILE A 123 0.90 -11.76 5.46
N VAL A 124 2.20 -11.94 5.65
CA VAL A 124 3.23 -10.98 5.33
C VAL A 124 4.08 -11.58 4.23
N ALA A 125 4.12 -10.95 3.06
CA ALA A 125 4.86 -11.48 1.92
C ALA A 125 5.78 -10.39 1.36
N LEU A 126 7.03 -10.76 1.10
CA LEU A 126 7.98 -9.87 0.44
C LEU A 126 7.90 -10.07 -1.07
N LEU A 127 7.80 -8.95 -1.78
CA LEU A 127 7.70 -8.90 -3.24
C LEU A 127 8.76 -7.96 -3.79
N HIS A 128 9.61 -8.48 -4.67
CA HIS A 128 10.53 -7.68 -5.46
C HIS A 128 9.81 -7.13 -6.68
N SER A 129 9.32 -5.88 -6.60
CA SER A 129 8.46 -5.27 -7.63
C SER A 129 9.16 -5.07 -8.98
N ASP A 130 10.49 -5.01 -8.99
CA ASP A 130 11.34 -4.91 -10.18
C ASP A 130 11.40 -6.20 -11.01
N LEU A 131 11.01 -7.34 -10.44
CA LEU A 131 10.98 -8.63 -11.13
C LEU A 131 9.65 -8.93 -11.84
N HIS A 132 8.63 -8.07 -11.67
CA HIS A 132 7.27 -8.33 -12.15
C HIS A 132 6.70 -7.17 -12.97
N GLN A 133 5.77 -7.49 -13.86
CA GLN A 133 5.01 -6.48 -14.58
C GLN A 133 4.11 -5.69 -13.61
N GLN A 134 3.90 -4.41 -13.91
CA GLN A 134 3.08 -3.52 -13.08
C GLN A 134 1.66 -4.04 -12.84
N GLY A 135 1.05 -4.72 -13.83
CA GLY A 135 -0.27 -5.33 -13.67
C GLY A 135 -0.31 -6.45 -12.61
N ILE A 136 0.75 -7.25 -12.50
CA ILE A 136 0.88 -8.33 -11.50
C ILE A 136 1.08 -7.71 -10.12
N VAL A 137 2.03 -6.77 -10.00
CA VAL A 137 2.29 -6.04 -8.75
C VAL A 137 1.01 -5.36 -8.28
N GLY A 138 0.32 -4.65 -9.17
CA GLY A 138 -0.96 -4.01 -8.90
C GLY A 138 -2.01 -4.99 -8.39
N SER A 139 -2.18 -6.15 -9.03
CA SER A 139 -3.15 -7.16 -8.60
C SER A 139 -2.89 -7.66 -7.16
N LEU A 140 -1.63 -7.89 -6.81
CA LEU A 140 -1.22 -8.29 -5.46
C LEU A 140 -1.41 -7.15 -4.44
N CYS A 141 -1.11 -5.91 -4.84
CA CYS A 141 -1.34 -4.72 -4.02
C CYS A 141 -2.83 -4.51 -3.71
N HIS A 142 -3.73 -4.81 -4.66
CA HIS A 142 -5.18 -4.75 -4.42
C HIS A 142 -5.67 -5.79 -3.41
N LEU A 143 -5.00 -6.95 -3.34
CA LEU A 143 -5.29 -7.98 -2.34
C LEU A 143 -4.80 -7.58 -0.93
N ALA A 144 -3.72 -6.82 -0.86
CA ALA A 144 -3.09 -6.43 0.39
C ALA A 144 -3.92 -5.38 1.16
N THR A 145 -4.03 -5.58 2.48
CA THR A 145 -4.61 -4.57 3.39
C THR A 145 -3.62 -3.47 3.77
N ALA A 146 -2.33 -3.77 3.69
CA ALA A 146 -1.25 -2.83 3.93
C ALA A 146 -0.08 -3.17 3.02
N ILE A 147 0.53 -2.16 2.43
CA ILE A 147 1.70 -2.27 1.56
C ILE A 147 2.78 -1.38 2.17
N VAL A 148 3.96 -1.93 2.38
CA VAL A 148 5.13 -1.18 2.84
C VAL A 148 6.16 -1.25 1.73
N THR A 149 6.40 -0.12 1.07
CA THR A 149 7.45 0.01 0.07
C THR A 149 8.67 0.60 0.73
N VAL A 150 9.78 -0.14 0.68
CA VAL A 150 11.07 0.30 1.24
C VAL A 150 11.95 0.79 0.11
N ALA A 151 12.52 1.98 0.26
CA ALA A 151 13.47 2.56 -0.69
C ALA A 151 14.64 3.23 0.07
N PRO A 152 15.85 3.23 -0.51
CA PRO A 152 16.94 4.03 0.04
C PRO A 152 16.61 5.53 -0.09
N ALA A 153 16.95 6.34 0.92
CA ALA A 153 16.77 7.79 0.82
C ALA A 153 17.76 8.40 -0.19
N LEU A 154 17.31 9.42 -0.93
CA LEU A 154 18.11 10.15 -1.92
C LEU A 154 19.28 10.95 -1.29
N ARG A 155 19.19 11.31 0.00
CA ARG A 155 20.27 11.98 0.75
C ARG A 155 20.40 11.38 2.15
N GLY A 156 21.53 10.71 2.43
CA GLY A 156 21.92 10.19 3.75
C GLY A 156 21.81 8.66 3.89
N HIS A 157 22.17 8.13 5.08
CA HIS A 157 22.13 6.70 5.43
C HIS A 157 20.73 6.21 5.87
N HIS A 158 19.68 6.95 5.57
CA HIS A 158 18.33 6.64 6.05
C HIS A 158 17.58 5.84 4.98
N THR A 159 16.66 4.97 5.41
CA THR A 159 15.72 4.28 4.53
C THR A 159 14.34 4.91 4.66
N VAL A 160 13.63 5.05 3.55
CA VAL A 160 12.27 5.56 3.52
C VAL A 160 11.31 4.38 3.38
N ALA A 161 10.34 4.30 4.28
CA ALA A 161 9.21 3.39 4.18
C ALA A 161 7.97 4.20 3.81
N LYS A 162 7.40 3.87 2.66
CA LYS A 162 6.07 4.35 2.26
C LYS A 162 5.06 3.27 2.60
N THR A 163 4.20 3.55 3.56
CA THR A 163 3.16 2.64 4.03
C THR A 163 1.81 3.09 3.49
N THR A 164 1.17 2.24 2.69
CA THR A 164 -0.21 2.44 2.24
C THR A 164 -1.11 1.44 2.96
N ARG A 165 -2.11 1.91 3.71
CA ARG A 165 -3.08 1.07 4.43
C ARG A 165 -4.47 1.29 3.88
N ARG A 166 -5.22 0.19 3.75
CA ARG A 166 -6.65 0.20 3.41
C ARG A 166 -7.44 -0.13 4.67
N THR A 167 -8.33 0.78 5.08
CA THR A 167 -9.22 0.53 6.20
C THR A 167 -10.38 -0.39 5.80
N ARG A 168 -11.12 -0.89 6.79
CA ARG A 168 -12.34 -1.68 6.54
C ARG A 168 -13.45 -0.88 5.83
N SER A 169 -13.40 0.45 5.90
CA SER A 169 -14.35 1.34 5.22
C SER A 169 -13.95 1.66 3.77
N GLY A 170 -12.88 1.05 3.26
CA GLY A 170 -12.35 1.33 1.91
C GLY A 170 -11.43 2.54 1.83
N ARG A 171 -11.33 3.36 2.89
CA ARG A 171 -10.44 4.53 2.93
C ARG A 171 -8.99 4.08 2.83
N VAL A 172 -8.24 4.70 1.92
CA VAL A 172 -6.80 4.48 1.79
C VAL A 172 -6.07 5.60 2.54
N THR A 173 -5.13 5.23 3.41
CA THR A 173 -4.22 6.18 4.07
C THR A 173 -2.79 5.88 3.66
N GLN A 174 -2.03 6.93 3.40
CA GLN A 174 -0.62 6.82 3.03
C GLN A 174 0.21 7.58 4.05
N GLU A 175 1.25 6.93 4.56
CA GLU A 175 2.20 7.46 5.53
C GLU A 175 3.60 7.23 4.98
N GLU A 176 4.45 8.25 5.02
CA GLU A 176 5.85 8.14 4.66
C GLU A 176 6.70 8.42 5.90
N GLU A 177 7.61 7.49 6.19
CA GLU A 177 8.43 7.51 7.40
C GLU A 177 9.88 7.20 7.05
N CYS A 178 10.79 8.03 7.55
CA CYS A 178 12.21 7.74 7.52
C CYS A 178 12.56 6.88 8.73
N PHE A 179 13.19 5.74 8.50
CA PHE A 179 13.61 4.80 9.53
C PHE A 179 15.06 4.37 9.34
N ILE A 180 15.64 3.84 10.43
CA ILE A 180 16.91 3.13 10.42
C ILE A 180 16.66 1.76 11.04
N ILE A 181 17.15 0.71 10.38
CA ILE A 181 17.28 -0.62 10.96
C ILE A 181 18.66 -0.69 11.61
N LYS A 182 18.71 -0.92 12.92
CA LYS A 182 19.96 -1.11 13.65
C LYS A 182 20.51 -2.53 13.47
N GLU A 183 21.75 -2.75 13.90
CA GLU A 183 22.40 -4.07 13.85
C GLU A 183 21.66 -5.14 14.65
N ASP A 184 20.93 -4.75 15.71
CA ASP A 184 20.05 -5.61 16.51
C ASP A 184 18.66 -5.81 15.87
N LEU A 185 18.49 -5.39 14.61
CA LEU A 185 17.25 -5.38 13.84
C LEU A 185 16.11 -4.57 14.46
N THR A 186 16.40 -3.71 15.44
CA THR A 186 15.41 -2.78 15.95
C THR A 186 15.20 -1.66 14.93
N VAL A 187 13.92 -1.35 14.66
CA VAL A 187 13.53 -0.28 13.75
C VAL A 187 13.32 1.00 14.56
N THR A 188 14.11 2.03 14.26
CA THR A 188 13.89 3.38 14.83
C THR A 188 13.35 4.32 13.76
N VAL A 189 12.15 4.84 13.98
CA VAL A 189 11.52 5.87 13.13
C VAL A 189 12.05 7.24 13.55
N GLN A 190 12.62 7.98 12.61
CA GLN A 190 13.24 9.27 12.89
C GLN A 190 12.34 10.46 12.55
N LYS A 191 11.57 10.37 11.45
CA LYS A 191 10.70 11.45 10.99
C LYS A 191 9.50 10.87 10.26
N GLN A 192 8.31 11.23 10.71
CA GLN A 192 7.07 11.05 9.95
C GLN A 192 6.93 12.26 9.03
N THR A 193 7.03 12.06 7.73
CA THR A 193 6.75 13.11 6.77
C THR A 193 5.23 13.16 6.62
N HIS A 194 4.57 13.98 7.43
CA HIS A 194 3.16 14.29 7.21
C HIS A 194 3.04 15.05 5.89
N HIS A 195 2.44 14.42 4.89
CA HIS A 195 1.85 15.17 3.79
C HIS A 195 0.34 15.30 4.05
N PRO A 196 -0.07 16.49 4.48
CA PRO A 196 -1.14 17.18 3.79
C PRO A 196 -0.62 18.55 3.35
N GLY A 197 -0.37 18.73 2.06
CA GLY A 197 -0.34 20.06 1.43
C GLY A 197 0.59 21.13 2.02
N GLN A 198 1.77 20.80 2.53
CA GLN A 198 2.81 21.79 2.77
C GLN A 198 3.97 21.58 1.81
N ARG A 199 4.08 22.51 0.85
CA ARG A 199 5.36 22.86 0.23
C ARG A 199 6.36 23.01 1.36
N ASP A 200 7.39 22.18 1.36
CA ASP A 200 8.53 22.38 2.24
C ASP A 200 8.99 23.82 2.08
N THR A 201 8.99 24.55 3.19
CA THR A 201 9.78 25.76 3.34
C THR A 201 11.24 25.29 3.28
N GLU A 202 11.74 25.06 2.07
CA GLU A 202 13.15 25.23 1.79
C GLU A 202 13.55 26.60 2.32
N GLN A 203 14.69 26.65 2.99
CA GLN A 203 15.32 27.89 3.41
C GLN A 203 15.20 28.90 2.26
N GLU A 204 14.52 30.03 2.50
CA GLU A 204 14.53 31.18 1.60
C GLU A 204 15.97 31.69 1.48
N GLU A 205 16.75 31.08 0.58
CA GLU A 205 17.51 31.92 -0.32
C GLU A 205 16.48 32.67 -1.19
N PRO A 206 16.67 33.97 -1.47
CA PRO A 206 15.73 34.73 -2.27
C PRO A 206 15.67 34.12 -3.69
N GLN A 207 14.75 33.17 -3.89
CA GLN A 207 14.50 32.54 -5.17
C GLN A 207 14.02 33.63 -6.12
N ALA A 208 14.78 33.82 -7.20
CA ALA A 208 14.39 34.70 -8.28
C ALA A 208 13.01 34.28 -8.78
N ASP A 209 12.13 35.27 -8.90
CA ASP A 209 10.77 35.15 -9.39
C ASP A 209 10.73 34.26 -10.66
N PRO A 210 10.04 33.09 -10.63
CA PRO A 210 10.05 32.15 -11.75
C PRO A 210 9.42 32.73 -13.03
N ALA A 211 8.69 33.85 -12.92
CA ALA A 211 8.15 34.58 -14.06
C ALA A 211 9.12 35.64 -14.65
N ALA A 212 10.28 35.88 -14.03
CA ALA A 212 11.20 36.96 -14.43
C ALA A 212 11.88 36.75 -15.80
N HIS A 213 11.98 35.50 -16.28
CA HIS A 213 12.64 35.15 -17.55
C HIS A 213 11.67 34.76 -18.67
N LEU A 214 10.37 35.03 -18.51
CA LEU A 214 9.40 34.75 -19.55
C LEU A 214 9.36 35.90 -20.57
N THR A 215 9.42 35.54 -21.86
CA THR A 215 9.28 36.49 -22.98
C THR A 215 7.86 36.99 -23.17
N PHE A 216 6.90 36.49 -22.38
CA PHE A 216 5.52 36.92 -22.36
C PHE A 216 5.06 37.11 -20.91
N ASN A 217 4.21 38.12 -20.70
CA ASN A 217 3.79 38.51 -19.36
C ASN A 217 2.69 37.56 -18.84
N LEU A 218 2.99 36.80 -17.79
CA LEU A 218 2.01 35.98 -17.07
C LEU A 218 1.23 36.77 -15.99
N ARG A 219 1.64 38.00 -15.70
CA ARG A 219 0.98 38.85 -14.70
C ARG A 219 0.03 39.80 -15.38
N LEU A 220 -1.21 39.82 -14.89
CA LEU A 220 -2.13 40.89 -15.22
C LEU A 220 -1.61 42.18 -14.57
N SER A 221 -1.53 43.24 -15.35
CA SER A 221 -1.41 44.59 -14.81
C SER A 221 -2.62 44.91 -13.94
N GLU A 222 -2.48 45.90 -13.06
CA GLU A 222 -3.56 46.31 -12.15
C GLU A 222 -4.83 46.74 -12.93
N ALA A 223 -4.63 47.38 -14.09
CA ALA A 223 -5.71 47.73 -15.01
C ALA A 223 -6.39 46.50 -15.65
N GLU A 224 -5.64 45.48 -16.04
CA GLU A 224 -6.20 44.24 -16.61
C GLU A 224 -6.95 43.41 -15.55
N LYS A 225 -6.45 43.40 -14.31
CA LYS A 225 -7.12 42.76 -13.18
C LYS A 225 -8.46 43.44 -12.90
N GLU A 226 -8.48 44.77 -12.82
CA GLU A 226 -9.72 45.53 -12.63
C GLU A 226 -10.71 45.31 -13.79
N ALA A 227 -10.21 45.25 -15.03
CA ALA A 227 -11.04 44.95 -16.21
C ALA A 227 -11.64 43.54 -16.15
N LYS A 228 -10.87 42.54 -15.72
CA LYS A 228 -11.34 41.16 -15.53
C LYS A 228 -12.40 41.07 -14.44
N ASP A 229 -12.20 41.75 -13.31
CA ASP A 229 -13.14 41.73 -12.19
C ASP A 229 -14.47 42.43 -12.52
N LYS A 230 -14.43 43.40 -13.45
CA LYS A 230 -15.62 44.12 -13.95
C LYS A 230 -16.38 43.36 -15.05
N LEU A 231 -15.84 42.25 -15.54
CA LEU A 231 -16.39 41.52 -16.67
C LEU A 231 -17.52 40.60 -16.22
N SER A 232 -18.76 40.92 -16.62
CA SER A 232 -19.94 40.11 -16.29
C SER A 232 -19.97 38.83 -17.11
N LEU A 233 -19.93 37.68 -16.44
CA LEU A 233 -19.96 36.38 -17.10
C LEU A 233 -21.37 36.06 -17.66
N PRO A 234 -21.51 35.64 -18.94
CA PRO A 234 -22.83 35.48 -19.59
C PRO A 234 -23.79 34.49 -18.92
N PHE A 235 -23.26 33.50 -18.20
CA PHE A 235 -24.03 32.40 -17.60
C PHE A 235 -24.04 32.43 -16.06
N VAL A 236 -23.40 33.43 -15.45
CA VAL A 236 -23.42 33.60 -13.99
C VAL A 236 -24.48 34.64 -13.65
N PHE A 237 -25.69 34.17 -13.37
CA PHE A 237 -26.76 35.03 -12.89
C PHE A 237 -26.44 35.56 -11.49
N SER A 238 -26.72 36.85 -11.25
CA SER A 238 -26.66 37.44 -9.90
C SER A 238 -27.63 36.71 -8.96
N GLN A 239 -27.36 36.77 -7.67
CA GLN A 239 -28.19 36.10 -6.67
C GLN A 239 -29.64 36.58 -6.71
N GLU A 240 -29.89 37.87 -7.02
CA GLU A 240 -31.25 38.39 -7.23
C GLU A 240 -31.90 37.85 -8.51
N LYS A 241 -31.14 37.66 -9.59
CA LYS A 241 -31.68 37.11 -10.85
C LYS A 241 -31.96 35.61 -10.74
N LYS A 242 -31.12 34.86 -10.01
CA LYS A 242 -31.39 33.45 -9.67
C LYS A 242 -32.66 33.33 -8.83
N SER A 243 -32.79 34.15 -7.78
CA SER A 243 -33.99 34.10 -6.94
C SER A 243 -35.26 34.54 -7.68
N ALA A 244 -35.18 35.51 -8.60
CA ALA A 244 -36.31 35.89 -9.44
C ALA A 244 -36.73 34.82 -10.46
N LEU A 245 -35.79 34.01 -10.98
CA LEU A 245 -36.08 32.90 -11.89
C LEU A 245 -36.62 31.65 -11.17
N LEU A 246 -36.19 31.44 -9.92
CA LEU A 246 -36.62 30.31 -9.09
C LEU A 246 -37.92 30.58 -8.31
N GLN A 247 -38.43 31.81 -8.34
CA GLN A 247 -39.73 32.11 -7.73
C GLN A 247 -40.87 31.50 -8.56
N PRO A 248 -41.75 30.68 -7.96
CA PRO A 248 -42.89 30.10 -8.66
C PRO A 248 -43.85 31.22 -9.09
N ARG A 249 -43.94 31.47 -10.40
CA ARG A 249 -44.99 32.33 -10.95
C ARG A 249 -46.33 31.59 -10.95
N PRO A 250 -47.46 32.25 -10.66
CA PRO A 250 -48.78 31.65 -10.82
C PRO A 250 -48.95 31.17 -12.27
N GLY A 251 -49.11 29.86 -12.47
CA GLY A 251 -49.23 29.24 -13.80
C GLY A 251 -47.93 28.67 -14.40
N ALA A 252 -46.80 28.68 -13.67
CA ALA A 252 -45.59 27.96 -14.09
C ALA A 252 -45.78 26.44 -13.90
N GLY A 253 -45.52 25.66 -14.95
CA GLY A 253 -45.62 24.21 -14.92
C GLY A 253 -44.72 23.62 -13.84
N GLN A 254 -45.30 22.79 -12.97
CA GLN A 254 -44.56 22.09 -11.94
C GLN A 254 -43.88 20.88 -12.60
N ILE A 255 -42.56 20.89 -12.67
CA ILE A 255 -41.79 19.71 -13.07
C ILE A 255 -41.69 18.83 -11.82
N ILE A 256 -42.48 17.76 -11.81
CA ILE A 256 -42.46 16.75 -10.75
C ILE A 256 -41.56 15.63 -11.27
N TYR A 257 -40.43 15.44 -10.62
CA TYR A 257 -39.56 14.31 -10.86
C TYR A 257 -39.98 13.17 -9.94
N GLU A 258 -40.40 12.06 -10.54
CA GLU A 258 -40.63 10.80 -9.85
C GLU A 258 -39.38 9.93 -10.07
N PRO A 259 -38.61 9.62 -9.02
CA PRO A 259 -37.43 8.78 -9.14
C PRO A 259 -37.84 7.40 -9.65
N ASP A 260 -37.31 6.98 -10.78
CA ASP A 260 -37.51 5.62 -11.26
C ASP A 260 -36.51 4.65 -10.62
N ALA A 261 -36.73 3.35 -10.76
CA ALA A 261 -35.87 2.32 -10.13
C ALA A 261 -34.46 2.24 -10.73
N ASN A 262 -34.17 3.06 -11.73
CA ASN A 262 -32.91 3.15 -12.47
C ASN A 262 -32.29 4.55 -12.34
N ASP A 263 -32.93 5.48 -11.62
CA ASP A 263 -32.34 6.66 -11.00
C ASP A 263 -31.53 6.23 -9.77
N ASP A 264 -30.53 5.41 -10.05
CA ASP A 264 -29.45 5.20 -9.10
C ASP A 264 -28.76 6.57 -8.94
N PHE A 265 -28.57 7.01 -7.70
CA PHE A 265 -27.59 8.05 -7.44
C PHE A 265 -26.24 7.44 -7.82
N ASP A 266 -25.77 7.73 -9.04
CA ASP A 266 -24.42 7.43 -9.47
C ASP A 266 -23.50 8.04 -8.39
N GLN A 267 -22.84 7.20 -7.59
CA GLN A 267 -21.90 7.67 -6.56
C GLN A 267 -20.59 8.18 -7.16
N GLU A 268 -20.50 8.25 -8.49
CA GLU A 268 -19.36 8.77 -9.21
C GLU A 268 -19.52 10.30 -9.26
N ASP A 269 -19.04 10.97 -8.21
CA ASP A 269 -18.91 12.42 -8.20
C ASP A 269 -17.88 12.82 -9.27
N PRO A 270 -18.27 13.49 -10.37
CA PRO A 270 -17.34 13.88 -11.43
C PRO A 270 -16.35 14.97 -11.00
N ASP A 271 -16.40 15.42 -9.74
CA ASP A 271 -15.40 16.31 -9.14
C ASP A 271 -14.32 15.55 -8.32
N ASP A 272 -14.43 14.22 -8.14
CA ASP A 272 -13.48 13.40 -7.33
C ASP A 272 -12.10 13.17 -8.02
N ASP A 273 -11.97 13.50 -9.32
CA ASP A 273 -10.71 13.50 -10.07
C ASP A 273 -10.06 14.89 -10.21
N LEU A 274 -10.59 15.91 -9.53
CA LEU A 274 -10.05 17.27 -9.50
C LEU A 274 -9.26 17.56 -8.22
N ASP A 275 -8.03 17.04 -8.13
CA ASP A 275 -7.03 17.53 -7.17
C ASP A 275 -6.11 18.57 -7.83
N VAL A 276 -6.34 19.86 -7.54
CA VAL A 276 -5.44 21.01 -7.82
C VAL A 276 -4.56 21.34 -6.63
#